data_AF-A0A9P4NNB0-F1
#
_entry.id   AF-A0A9P4NNB0-F1
#
_cell.length_a   1.000
_cell.length_b   1.000
_cell.length_c   1.000
_cell.angle_alpha   90.00
_cell.angle_beta   90.00
_cell.angle_gamma   90.00
#
_symmetry.space_group_name_H-M   'P 1'
#
loop_
_entity.id
_entity.type
_entity.pdbx_description
1 polymer ?
#
loop_
_entity_poly.entity_id
_entity_poly.type
_entity_poly.pdbx_seq_one_letter_code
_entity_poly.pdbx_strand_id
1 'polypeptide(L)'
;MYSILVTTALLLASAVNAHGGVTTYTIDGQVFKGYQTMAKGASDTGPDRLKTKPPGGATIQHEWKQLHPIREMDSKLLACNSPGTPGKIAAPVKAGGTVKAQWSQWPHNSGPVLVYMADCGAKECSSVQPSSLEWFKIYGSGLVSGTSAKGKWAAGEMVKNSNSLSVEIPLVKPGNYLIRHETINLAQSNPEFYMECAALKVTGSGTLVPPASVKVKFPGGYSKEKGTTTLLFISMCSDTLILSFPDPQLFRTSAGAMKDTPNWAVPGPPVWPGSAAGVAETSKEKAAPQIGKGKSLFFDESEFVDITWPAPEDN
;
A
#
# COMPACT_ATOMS: atom_id res chain seq x y z
N MET A 1 -22.47 -43.01 46.95
CA MET A 1 -21.25 -42.43 46.34
C MET A 1 -21.69 -41.77 45.04
N TYR A 2 -21.86 -40.45 45.02
CA TYR A 2 -22.22 -39.70 43.82
C TYR A 2 -20.94 -39.15 43.18
N SER A 3 -20.59 -39.67 42.00
CA SER A 3 -19.47 -39.16 41.20
C SER A 3 -19.86 -37.81 40.60
N ILE A 4 -19.16 -36.76 41.03
CA ILE A 4 -19.27 -35.42 40.44
C ILE A 4 -18.38 -35.40 39.19
N LEU A 5 -19.00 -35.45 38.01
CA LEU A 5 -18.35 -35.14 36.74
C LEU A 5 -18.17 -33.62 36.65
N VAL A 6 -16.95 -33.13 36.89
CA VAL A 6 -16.56 -31.76 36.61
C VAL A 6 -16.18 -31.67 35.14
N THR A 7 -17.10 -31.21 34.29
CA THR A 7 -16.77 -30.79 32.92
C THR A 7 -16.10 -29.43 32.96
N THR A 8 -14.78 -29.41 32.81
CA THR A 8 -13.99 -28.19 32.58
C THR A 8 -14.27 -27.69 31.17
N ALA A 9 -15.14 -26.70 31.02
CA ALA A 9 -15.30 -25.97 29.78
C ALA A 9 -14.04 -25.12 29.53
N LEU A 10 -13.18 -25.55 28.59
CA LEU A 10 -12.11 -24.71 28.06
C LEU A 10 -12.74 -23.56 27.28
N LEU A 11 -12.95 -22.42 27.94
CA LEU A 11 -13.15 -21.14 27.28
C LEU A 11 -11.84 -20.77 26.58
N LEU A 12 -11.70 -21.14 25.30
CA LEU A 12 -10.75 -20.47 24.42
C LEU A 12 -11.23 -19.01 24.30
N ALA A 13 -10.67 -18.12 25.11
CA ALA A 13 -10.76 -16.70 24.86
C ALA A 13 -10.06 -16.42 23.53
N SER A 14 -10.85 -16.36 22.44
CA SER A 14 -10.39 -15.77 21.20
C SER A 14 -10.03 -14.31 21.51
N ALA A 15 -8.74 -14.05 21.68
CA ALA A 15 -8.24 -12.69 21.80
C ALA A 15 -8.60 -11.94 20.51
N VAL A 16 -9.63 -11.10 20.59
CA VAL A 16 -10.07 -10.29 19.45
C VAL A 16 -8.91 -9.36 19.10
N ASN A 17 -8.49 -9.46 17.86
CA ASN A 17 -7.24 -8.91 17.35
C ASN A 17 -7.29 -7.37 17.40
N ALA A 18 -6.31 -6.75 18.04
CA ALA A 18 -6.27 -5.30 18.19
C ALA A 18 -6.04 -4.63 16.82
N HIS A 19 -6.84 -3.60 16.53
CA HIS A 19 -6.61 -2.70 15.40
C HIS A 19 -5.29 -1.94 15.58
N GLY A 20 -4.64 -1.60 14.46
CA GLY A 20 -3.26 -1.12 14.44
C GLY A 20 -2.99 -0.03 13.41
N GLY A 21 -1.71 0.20 13.13
CA GLY A 21 -1.24 1.23 12.20
C GLY A 21 0.28 1.19 12.08
N VAL A 22 0.85 2.13 11.32
CA VAL A 22 2.30 2.24 11.16
C VAL A 22 2.95 2.63 12.49
N THR A 23 3.98 1.88 12.91
CA THR A 23 4.70 2.12 14.17
C THR A 23 6.17 2.46 13.96
N THR A 24 6.75 2.12 12.80
CA THR A 24 8.18 2.36 12.52
C THR A 24 8.38 2.63 11.04
N TYR A 25 9.33 3.51 10.74
CA TYR A 25 9.82 3.78 9.39
C TYR A 25 11.30 3.43 9.30
N THR A 26 11.72 2.81 8.20
CA THR A 26 13.14 2.70 7.83
C THR A 26 13.34 3.45 6.52
N ILE A 27 14.15 4.51 6.55
CA ILE A 27 14.31 5.46 5.44
C ILE A 27 15.79 5.50 5.10
N ASP A 28 16.14 5.08 3.88
CA ASP A 28 17.54 4.95 3.42
C ASP A 28 18.45 4.26 4.47
N GLY A 29 17.93 3.20 5.11
CA GLY A 29 18.62 2.43 6.14
C GLY A 29 18.54 2.98 7.58
N GLN A 30 18.03 4.19 7.78
CA GLN A 30 17.86 4.79 9.11
C GLN A 30 16.49 4.50 9.71
N VAL A 31 16.45 4.08 10.98
CA VAL A 31 15.22 3.71 11.68
C VAL A 31 14.65 4.91 12.43
N PHE A 32 13.39 5.24 12.16
CA PHE A 32 12.60 6.25 12.85
C PHE A 32 11.43 5.59 13.57
N LYS A 33 11.45 5.63 14.91
CA LYS A 33 10.36 5.08 15.73
C LYS A 33 9.17 6.04 15.73
N GLY A 34 8.01 5.51 15.35
CA GLY A 34 6.73 6.18 15.44
C GLY A 34 6.04 5.94 16.79
N TYR A 35 4.76 6.27 16.84
CA TYR A 35 3.89 5.95 17.96
C TYR A 35 3.59 4.44 18.01
N GLN A 36 3.51 3.88 19.22
CA GLN A 36 3.38 2.43 19.43
C GLN A 36 1.99 2.07 19.94
N THR A 37 1.46 0.94 19.47
CA THR A 37 0.19 0.36 19.94
C THR A 37 0.37 -0.42 21.25
N MET A 38 -0.72 -0.71 21.95
CA MET A 38 -0.71 -1.58 23.13
C MET A 38 -0.14 -2.98 22.83
N ALA A 39 0.36 -3.65 23.89
CA ALA A 39 0.74 -5.05 23.82
C ALA A 39 -0.51 -5.95 23.74
N LYS A 40 -0.37 -7.12 23.10
CA LYS A 40 -1.39 -8.17 23.02
C LYS A 40 -1.99 -8.48 24.41
N GLY A 41 -3.31 -8.36 24.56
CA GLY A 41 -4.03 -8.74 25.78
C GLY A 41 -4.31 -7.63 26.81
N ALA A 42 -4.00 -6.36 26.52
CA ALA A 42 -4.46 -5.26 27.37
C ALA A 42 -6.00 -5.08 27.28
N SER A 43 -6.68 -4.87 28.40
CA SER A 43 -8.14 -4.75 28.45
C SER A 43 -8.65 -3.53 27.67
N ASP A 44 -9.64 -3.76 26.82
CA ASP A 44 -9.98 -2.95 25.65
C ASP A 44 -10.98 -1.79 25.91
N THR A 45 -10.95 -1.14 27.08
CA THR A 45 -12.06 -0.25 27.49
C THR A 45 -11.76 1.25 27.46
N GLY A 46 -10.56 1.67 27.04
CA GLY A 46 -10.17 3.09 27.01
C GLY A 46 -10.07 3.71 25.59
N PRO A 47 -10.40 5.01 25.41
CA PRO A 47 -10.28 5.73 24.14
C PRO A 47 -8.82 6.09 23.76
N ASP A 48 -7.88 6.07 24.70
CA ASP A 48 -6.46 6.35 24.47
C ASP A 48 -5.64 5.04 24.47
N ARG A 49 -5.36 4.50 23.29
CA ARG A 49 -4.71 3.19 23.10
C ARG A 49 -3.27 3.27 22.57
N LEU A 50 -2.65 4.45 22.59
CA LEU A 50 -1.21 4.59 22.36
C LEU A 50 -0.45 4.32 23.67
N LYS A 51 0.49 3.37 23.63
CA LYS A 51 1.23 2.96 24.83
C LYS A 51 2.36 3.93 25.17
N THR A 52 3.07 4.41 24.15
CA THR A 52 4.30 5.20 24.35
C THR A 52 4.53 6.16 23.20
N LYS A 53 4.73 7.44 23.54
CA LYS A 53 5.44 8.38 22.69
C LYS A 53 6.87 7.84 22.48
N PRO A 54 7.46 7.96 21.29
CA PRO A 54 8.86 7.59 21.10
C PRO A 54 9.76 8.30 22.13
N PRO A 55 10.75 7.61 22.72
CA PRO A 55 11.65 8.18 23.72
C PRO A 55 12.29 9.49 23.23
N GLY A 56 12.32 10.52 24.07
CA GLY A 56 12.80 11.86 23.68
C GLY A 56 11.79 12.71 22.89
N GLY A 57 10.66 12.13 22.47
CA GLY A 57 9.54 12.85 21.86
C GLY A 57 9.79 13.43 20.47
N ALA A 58 10.94 13.16 19.86
CA ALA A 58 11.26 13.50 18.48
C ALA A 58 10.86 12.32 17.57
N THR A 59 9.76 12.48 16.84
CA THR A 59 9.31 11.54 15.81
C THR A 59 8.96 12.30 14.54
N ILE A 60 9.13 11.62 13.42
CA ILE A 60 8.68 12.09 12.11
C ILE A 60 7.18 11.89 11.94
N GLN A 61 6.59 10.95 12.69
CA GLN A 61 5.20 10.55 12.54
C GLN A 61 4.28 11.57 13.21
N HIS A 62 3.17 11.88 12.57
CA HIS A 62 2.07 12.59 13.20
C HIS A 62 1.40 11.68 14.25
N GLU A 63 0.89 12.28 15.32
CA GLU A 63 0.21 11.56 16.39
C GLU A 63 -1.09 10.93 15.89
N TRP A 64 -1.25 9.64 16.14
CA TRP A 64 -2.45 8.87 15.80
C TRP A 64 -2.90 8.03 17.01
N LYS A 65 -3.95 8.50 17.69
CA LYS A 65 -4.55 7.87 18.87
C LYS A 65 -5.72 6.96 18.54
N GLN A 66 -6.41 7.26 17.45
CA GLN A 66 -7.61 6.54 17.05
C GLN A 66 -7.22 5.24 16.33
N LEU A 67 -7.21 4.15 17.09
CA LEU A 67 -7.05 2.78 16.56
C LEU A 67 -8.33 2.27 15.89
N HIS A 68 -9.48 2.86 16.21
CA HIS A 68 -10.73 2.54 15.53
C HIS A 68 -10.71 3.11 14.11
N PRO A 69 -11.31 2.41 13.13
CA PRO A 69 -11.35 2.93 11.77
C PRO A 69 -12.12 4.23 11.70
N ILE A 70 -11.64 5.13 10.84
CA ILE A 70 -12.48 6.20 10.29
C ILE A 70 -13.38 5.54 9.23
N ARG A 71 -14.66 5.90 9.16
CA ARG A 71 -15.61 5.35 8.18
C ARG A 71 -16.25 6.44 7.31
N GLU A 72 -16.11 7.68 7.74
CA GLU A 72 -16.68 8.87 7.14
C GLU A 72 -15.73 9.41 6.08
N MET A 73 -16.11 9.30 4.80
CA MET A 73 -15.28 9.69 3.63
C MET A 73 -15.03 11.20 3.54
N ASP A 74 -15.83 12.00 4.25
CA ASP A 74 -15.75 13.46 4.35
C ASP A 74 -15.02 13.93 5.63
N SER A 75 -14.53 12.99 6.45
CA SER A 75 -13.81 13.34 7.67
C SER A 75 -12.43 13.94 7.37
N LYS A 76 -12.12 15.06 8.03
CA LYS A 76 -10.78 15.67 8.02
C LYS A 76 -9.70 14.77 8.61
N LEU A 77 -10.11 13.78 9.42
CA LEU A 77 -9.20 12.81 10.02
C LEU A 77 -8.61 11.86 8.97
N LEU A 78 -9.22 11.74 7.77
CA LEU A 78 -8.67 10.92 6.69
C LEU A 78 -7.31 11.41 6.19
N ALA A 79 -6.92 12.66 6.45
CA ALA A 79 -5.60 13.13 6.05
C ALA A 79 -4.50 12.40 6.84
N CYS A 80 -4.52 12.47 8.18
CA CYS A 80 -3.43 11.97 9.03
C CYS A 80 -3.89 11.43 10.40
N ASN A 81 -5.08 10.81 10.46
CA ASN A 81 -5.68 10.29 11.68
C ASN A 81 -6.00 11.37 12.74
N SER A 82 -6.49 10.94 13.91
CA SER A 82 -6.76 11.78 15.07
C SER A 82 -5.71 11.55 16.17
N PRO A 83 -5.16 12.59 16.81
CA PRO A 83 -5.41 14.00 16.57
C PRO A 83 -4.69 14.56 15.33
N GLY A 84 -3.77 13.79 14.74
CA GLY A 84 -2.99 14.23 13.58
C GLY A 84 -1.94 15.29 13.92
N THR A 85 -1.64 15.48 15.21
CA THR A 85 -0.64 16.44 15.71
C THR A 85 0.69 16.20 15.00
N PRO A 86 1.33 17.21 14.39
CA PRO A 86 2.53 16.97 13.63
C PRO A 86 3.70 16.39 14.42
N GLY A 87 4.49 15.57 13.73
CA GLY A 87 5.79 15.11 14.21
C GLY A 87 6.74 16.29 14.44
N LYS A 88 7.71 16.13 15.33
CA LYS A 88 8.66 17.20 15.69
C LYS A 88 9.86 17.31 14.76
N ILE A 89 10.14 16.27 14.00
CA ILE A 89 11.31 16.18 13.10
C ILE A 89 10.86 15.71 11.72
N ALA A 90 11.71 15.87 10.71
CA ALA A 90 11.51 15.30 9.39
C ALA A 90 12.69 14.38 9.05
N ALA A 91 12.42 13.23 8.42
CA ALA A 91 13.48 12.32 7.99
C ALA A 91 14.07 12.77 6.66
N PRO A 92 15.41 12.92 6.54
CA PRO A 92 16.02 13.12 5.24
C PRO A 92 15.85 11.86 4.38
N VAL A 93 15.46 12.04 3.12
CA VAL A 93 15.38 10.97 2.12
C VAL A 93 15.83 11.52 0.78
N LYS A 94 16.52 10.73 -0.04
CA LYS A 94 16.79 11.12 -1.42
C LYS A 94 15.55 10.92 -2.28
N ALA A 95 15.34 11.76 -3.29
CA ALA A 95 14.47 11.36 -4.39
C ALA A 95 15.05 10.09 -5.05
N GLY A 96 14.23 9.06 -5.29
CA GLY A 96 14.65 7.68 -5.60
C GLY A 96 15.07 6.85 -4.39
N GLY A 97 15.07 7.42 -3.18
CA GLY A 97 15.32 6.71 -1.94
C GLY A 97 14.16 5.81 -1.54
N THR A 98 14.38 4.93 -0.57
CA THR A 98 13.37 3.96 -0.12
C THR A 98 12.82 4.31 1.25
N VAL A 99 11.50 4.27 1.38
CA VAL A 99 10.79 4.32 2.67
C VAL A 99 10.11 2.98 2.91
N LYS A 100 10.52 2.30 3.97
CA LYS A 100 9.84 1.11 4.49
C LYS A 100 8.99 1.49 5.69
N ALA A 101 7.68 1.28 5.61
CA ALA A 101 6.76 1.37 6.74
C ALA A 101 6.54 -0.02 7.35
N GLN A 102 6.49 -0.06 8.68
CA GLN A 102 6.23 -1.24 9.49
C GLN A 102 4.99 -0.99 10.34
N TRP A 103 3.98 -1.81 10.17
CA TRP A 103 2.77 -1.79 10.97
C TRP A 103 2.99 -2.56 12.28
N SER A 104 2.19 -2.23 13.29
CA SER A 104 1.89 -3.17 14.37
C SER A 104 1.29 -4.46 13.80
N GLN A 105 1.06 -5.47 14.64
CA GLN A 105 0.34 -6.67 14.21
C GLN A 105 -0.99 -6.26 13.56
N TRP A 106 -1.13 -6.50 12.26
CA TRP A 106 -2.28 -6.04 11.48
C TRP A 106 -3.32 -7.16 11.36
N PRO A 107 -4.59 -6.92 11.74
CA PRO A 107 -5.57 -7.98 11.86
C PRO A 107 -6.29 -8.33 10.56
N HIS A 108 -6.23 -7.44 9.56
CA HIS A 108 -7.10 -7.52 8.38
C HIS A 108 -6.31 -7.92 7.15
N ASN A 109 -6.75 -8.96 6.45
CA ASN A 109 -6.10 -9.43 5.23
C ASN A 109 -6.85 -9.01 3.96
N SER A 110 -7.91 -8.21 4.09
CA SER A 110 -8.83 -7.85 3.00
C SER A 110 -8.80 -6.36 2.74
N GLY A 111 -8.40 -5.99 1.52
CA GLY A 111 -8.41 -4.62 1.03
C GLY A 111 -7.05 -4.06 0.59
N PRO A 112 -7.06 -2.84 0.03
CA PRO A 112 -5.89 -2.21 -0.54
C PRO A 112 -4.93 -1.62 0.49
N VAL A 113 -3.68 -1.46 0.04
CA VAL A 113 -2.63 -0.69 0.71
C VAL A 113 -2.19 0.41 -0.24
N LEU A 114 -2.22 1.65 0.23
CA LEU A 114 -2.00 2.86 -0.55
C LEU A 114 -0.91 3.70 0.12
N VAL A 115 -0.09 4.38 -0.69
CA VAL A 115 0.85 5.38 -0.18
C VAL A 115 0.75 6.65 -1.01
N TYR A 116 0.65 7.77 -0.31
CA TYR A 116 0.54 9.10 -0.89
C TYR A 116 1.67 9.99 -0.39
N MET A 117 1.98 11.02 -1.17
CA MET A 117 2.82 12.13 -0.73
C MET A 117 2.10 13.46 -0.96
N ALA A 118 2.44 14.47 -0.18
CA ALA A 118 2.00 15.85 -0.38
C ALA A 118 3.14 16.84 -0.09
N ASP A 119 3.30 17.83 -0.96
CA ASP A 119 4.26 18.93 -0.79
C ASP A 119 3.76 19.92 0.27
N CYS A 120 4.55 20.17 1.31
CA CYS A 120 4.25 21.13 2.39
C CYS A 120 4.55 22.58 1.97
N GLY A 121 5.08 22.79 0.77
CA GLY A 121 5.49 24.07 0.22
C GLY A 121 6.78 24.58 0.85
N ALA A 122 6.93 25.90 0.95
CA ALA A 122 8.11 26.54 1.56
C ALA A 122 8.16 26.41 3.09
N LYS A 123 7.16 25.78 3.71
CA LYS A 123 7.03 25.66 5.17
C LYS A 123 7.51 24.28 5.64
N GLU A 124 7.82 24.18 6.93
CA GLU A 124 7.98 22.89 7.58
C GLU A 124 6.63 22.18 7.66
N CYS A 125 6.62 20.86 7.45
CA CYS A 125 5.39 20.07 7.50
C CYS A 125 4.72 20.09 8.89
N SER A 126 5.45 20.49 9.94
CA SER A 126 4.89 20.70 11.28
C SER A 126 3.97 21.92 11.39
N SER A 127 3.95 22.80 10.40
CA SER A 127 3.17 24.04 10.38
C SER A 127 2.01 24.04 9.37
N VAL A 128 1.83 22.94 8.64
CA VAL A 128 0.76 22.80 7.64
C VAL A 128 -0.36 21.93 8.17
N GLN A 129 -1.57 22.22 7.74
CA GLN A 129 -2.74 21.43 8.08
C GLN A 129 -2.91 20.31 7.04
N PRO A 130 -2.86 19.02 7.40
CA PRO A 130 -2.81 17.95 6.39
C PRO A 130 -4.01 17.86 5.45
N SER A 131 -5.22 18.25 5.88
CA SER A 131 -6.41 18.24 5.01
C SER A 131 -6.45 19.38 3.98
N SER A 132 -5.58 20.39 4.09
CA SER A 132 -5.46 21.45 3.10
C SER A 132 -4.48 21.11 1.97
N LEU A 133 -3.66 20.07 2.17
CA LEU A 133 -2.64 19.63 1.22
C LEU A 133 -3.23 18.90 0.02
N GLU A 134 -2.51 18.97 -1.10
CA GLU A 134 -2.77 18.20 -2.31
C GLU A 134 -1.91 16.92 -2.32
N TRP A 135 -2.57 15.78 -2.18
CA TRP A 135 -1.98 14.47 -2.10
C TRP A 135 -1.93 13.80 -3.48
N PHE A 136 -0.78 13.27 -3.84
CA PHE A 136 -0.61 12.43 -5.03
C PHE A 136 -0.21 11.02 -4.59
N LYS A 137 -0.76 10.00 -5.26
CA LYS A 137 -0.49 8.60 -4.92
C LYS A 137 0.84 8.17 -5.52
N ILE A 138 1.73 7.58 -4.72
CA ILE A 138 3.02 7.03 -5.18
C ILE A 138 3.03 5.50 -5.23
N TYR A 139 2.10 4.86 -4.50
CA TYR A 139 1.92 3.42 -4.52
C TYR A 139 0.46 3.06 -4.28
N GLY A 140 -0.02 2.01 -4.93
CA GLY A 140 -1.33 1.46 -4.69
C GLY A 140 -1.44 0.01 -5.16
N SER A 141 -1.86 -0.87 -4.25
CA SER A 141 -2.15 -2.27 -4.53
C SER A 141 -3.38 -2.72 -3.74
N GLY A 142 -4.07 -3.74 -4.21
CA GLY A 142 -5.40 -4.17 -3.74
C GLY A 142 -5.64 -5.61 -4.13
N LEU A 143 -6.65 -5.95 -4.93
CA LEU A 143 -6.99 -7.36 -5.19
C LEU A 143 -5.95 -8.04 -6.10
N VAL A 144 -4.94 -8.70 -5.53
CA VAL A 144 -3.87 -9.37 -6.27
C VAL A 144 -4.39 -10.50 -7.15
N SER A 145 -5.33 -11.31 -6.64
CA SER A 145 -5.99 -12.38 -7.41
C SER A 145 -7.27 -12.87 -6.74
N GLY A 146 -8.11 -13.60 -7.47
CA GLY A 146 -9.37 -14.15 -6.96
C GLY A 146 -10.53 -13.15 -7.01
N THR A 147 -11.53 -13.33 -6.14
CA THR A 147 -12.71 -12.43 -6.06
C THR A 147 -12.63 -11.52 -4.84
N SER A 148 -13.51 -10.51 -4.76
CA SER A 148 -13.55 -9.63 -3.58
C SER A 148 -13.76 -10.39 -2.26
N ALA A 149 -14.58 -11.43 -2.28
CA ALA A 149 -14.92 -12.23 -1.10
C ALA A 149 -13.87 -13.29 -0.72
N LYS A 150 -13.09 -13.81 -1.68
CA LYS A 150 -12.16 -14.94 -1.46
C LYS A 150 -10.75 -14.72 -2.03
N GLY A 151 -10.43 -13.49 -2.38
CA GLY A 151 -9.20 -13.14 -3.07
C GLY A 151 -8.02 -12.88 -2.16
N LYS A 152 -6.84 -12.85 -2.80
CA LYS A 152 -5.62 -12.37 -2.17
C LYS A 152 -5.56 -10.86 -2.33
N TRP A 153 -5.51 -10.14 -1.23
CA TRP A 153 -5.43 -8.68 -1.22
C TRP A 153 -4.04 -8.20 -0.79
N ALA A 154 -3.70 -6.96 -1.17
CA ALA A 154 -2.46 -6.31 -0.79
C ALA A 154 -2.27 -6.20 0.72
N ALA A 155 -3.35 -5.99 1.49
CA ALA A 155 -3.27 -6.03 2.95
C ALA A 155 -2.79 -7.40 3.46
N GLY A 156 -3.28 -8.50 2.85
CA GLY A 156 -2.82 -9.85 3.16
C GLY A 156 -1.36 -10.09 2.79
N GLU A 157 -0.89 -9.58 1.65
CA GLU A 157 0.53 -9.67 1.27
C GLU A 157 1.43 -8.83 2.20
N MET A 158 0.99 -7.64 2.62
CA MET A 158 1.67 -6.81 3.62
C MET A 158 1.82 -7.54 4.96
N VAL A 159 0.76 -8.22 5.44
CA VAL A 159 0.80 -9.06 6.65
C VAL A 159 1.83 -10.17 6.53
N LYS A 160 1.86 -10.89 5.39
CA LYS A 160 2.84 -11.96 5.12
C LYS A 160 4.27 -11.43 5.05
N ASN A 161 4.45 -10.21 4.56
CA ASN A 161 5.74 -9.52 4.53
C ASN A 161 6.09 -8.90 5.89
N SER A 162 5.86 -9.65 6.97
CA SER A 162 6.11 -9.24 8.35
C SER A 162 5.45 -7.91 8.73
N ASN A 163 4.22 -7.66 8.25
CA ASN A 163 3.49 -6.40 8.44
C ASN A 163 4.24 -5.16 7.90
N SER A 164 4.84 -5.26 6.71
CA SER A 164 5.66 -4.17 6.16
C SER A 164 5.49 -3.94 4.67
N LEU A 165 5.75 -2.70 4.25
CA LEU A 165 5.75 -2.26 2.85
C LEU A 165 6.92 -1.32 2.61
N SER A 166 7.67 -1.55 1.54
CA SER A 166 8.69 -0.62 1.03
C SER A 166 8.19 0.06 -0.23
N VAL A 167 8.38 1.38 -0.31
CA VAL A 167 8.09 2.19 -1.50
C VAL A 167 9.29 3.06 -1.85
N GLU A 168 9.47 3.33 -3.14
CA GLU A 168 10.45 4.28 -3.64
C GLU A 168 9.84 5.69 -3.70
N ILE A 169 10.60 6.69 -3.27
CA ILE A 169 10.21 8.09 -3.41
C ILE A 169 10.43 8.50 -4.87
N PRO A 170 9.42 9.05 -5.59
CA PRO A 170 9.63 9.47 -6.97
C PRO A 170 10.69 10.56 -7.08
N LEU A 171 11.21 10.82 -8.28
CA LEU A 171 12.21 11.87 -8.56
C LEU A 171 11.65 13.31 -8.47
N VAL A 172 10.86 13.59 -7.43
CA VAL A 172 10.26 14.88 -7.14
C VAL A 172 11.31 15.94 -6.80
N LYS A 173 10.94 17.21 -6.98
CA LYS A 173 11.77 18.32 -6.51
C LYS A 173 12.11 18.19 -5.00
N PRO A 174 13.32 18.58 -4.58
CA PRO A 174 13.65 18.70 -3.16
C PRO A 174 12.66 19.57 -2.41
N GLY A 175 12.38 19.23 -1.16
CA GLY A 175 11.40 19.95 -0.35
C GLY A 175 10.91 19.17 0.87
N ASN A 176 9.99 19.78 1.59
CA ASN A 176 9.33 19.18 2.74
C ASN A 176 8.05 18.49 2.29
N TYR A 177 7.91 17.20 2.59
CA TYR A 177 6.76 16.40 2.19
C TYR A 177 6.16 15.65 3.38
N LEU A 178 4.84 15.46 3.37
CA LEU A 178 4.22 14.39 4.16
C LEU A 178 4.12 13.14 3.30
N ILE A 179 4.44 11.98 3.87
CA ILE A 179 4.09 10.66 3.34
C ILE A 179 2.96 10.08 4.17
N ARG A 180 1.92 9.57 3.52
CA ARG A 180 0.71 9.01 4.12
C ARG A 180 0.55 7.57 3.67
N HIS A 181 0.68 6.64 4.61
CA HIS A 181 0.40 5.23 4.38
C HIS A 181 -1.03 4.94 4.80
N GLU A 182 -1.74 4.15 4.01
CA GLU A 182 -3.12 3.81 4.29
C GLU A 182 -3.43 2.35 3.97
N THR A 183 -4.18 1.74 4.87
CA THR A 183 -4.84 0.47 4.65
C THR A 183 -6.35 0.69 4.73
N ILE A 184 -7.09 0.17 3.75
CA ILE A 184 -8.55 0.21 3.77
C ILE A 184 -9.03 -1.22 4.02
N ASN A 185 -9.60 -1.49 5.19
CA ASN A 185 -10.21 -2.79 5.46
C ASN A 185 -11.57 -2.88 4.76
N LEU A 186 -11.70 -3.93 3.97
CA LEU A 186 -12.89 -4.26 3.21
C LEU A 186 -13.45 -5.60 3.67
N ALA A 187 -13.45 -5.90 4.97
CA ALA A 187 -14.10 -7.11 5.48
C ALA A 187 -15.61 -6.94 5.66
N GLN A 188 -16.09 -5.70 5.64
CA GLN A 188 -17.49 -5.33 5.88
C GLN A 188 -18.02 -4.47 4.73
N SER A 189 -19.34 -4.27 4.70
CA SER A 189 -20.02 -3.45 3.67
C SER A 189 -19.63 -1.97 3.74
N ASN A 190 -19.26 -1.46 4.91
CA ASN A 190 -18.76 -0.10 5.06
C ASN A 190 -17.22 -0.13 5.17
N PRO A 191 -16.48 0.54 4.26
CA PRO A 191 -15.03 0.58 4.29
C PRO A 191 -14.49 1.20 5.59
N GLU A 192 -13.36 0.65 6.05
CA GLU A 192 -12.70 1.03 7.27
C GLU A 192 -11.31 1.58 6.94
N PHE A 193 -11.10 2.89 7.13
CA PHE A 193 -9.88 3.58 6.75
C PHE A 193 -8.92 3.71 7.93
N TYR A 194 -7.65 3.39 7.70
CA TYR A 194 -6.56 3.54 8.67
C TYR A 194 -5.38 4.17 7.96
N MET A 195 -4.92 5.31 8.45
CA MET A 195 -3.84 6.05 7.82
C MET A 195 -2.91 6.69 8.84
N GLU A 196 -1.63 6.72 8.51
CA GLU A 196 -0.63 7.41 9.31
C GLU A 196 0.27 8.26 8.43
N CYS A 197 0.64 9.43 8.93
CA CYS A 197 1.51 10.38 8.24
C CYS A 197 2.88 10.48 8.89
N ALA A 198 3.90 10.72 8.07
CA ALA A 198 5.24 11.08 8.52
C ALA A 198 5.83 12.23 7.69
N ALA A 199 6.66 13.05 8.32
CA ALA A 199 7.36 14.15 7.68
C ALA A 199 8.70 13.69 7.07
N LEU A 200 8.89 14.04 5.81
CA LEU A 200 10.09 13.79 5.01
C LEU A 200 10.72 15.12 4.57
N LYS A 201 12.03 15.14 4.50
CA LYS A 201 12.81 16.17 3.83
C LYS A 201 13.49 15.55 2.62
N VAL A 202 12.86 15.70 1.46
CA VAL A 202 13.36 15.14 0.20
C VAL A 202 14.55 15.96 -0.29
N THR A 203 15.63 15.27 -0.64
CA THR A 203 16.90 15.83 -1.10
C THR A 203 17.29 15.28 -2.47
N GLY A 204 18.32 15.87 -3.10
CA GLY A 204 18.83 15.45 -4.40
C GLY A 204 18.52 16.46 -5.51
N SER A 205 18.46 15.98 -6.74
CA SER A 205 18.28 16.81 -7.95
C SER A 205 17.03 16.43 -8.75
N GLY A 206 16.05 15.77 -8.11
CA GLY A 206 14.76 15.51 -8.72
C GLY A 206 14.09 16.82 -9.16
N THR A 207 13.27 16.75 -10.20
CA THR A 207 12.63 17.94 -10.80
C THR A 207 11.13 17.75 -11.02
N LEU A 208 10.62 16.55 -10.76
CA LEU A 208 9.24 16.22 -11.07
C LEU A 208 8.28 16.93 -10.12
N VAL A 209 7.17 17.37 -10.70
CA VAL A 209 6.05 17.98 -10.00
C VAL A 209 4.78 17.22 -10.44
N PRO A 210 4.03 16.63 -9.50
CA PRO A 210 2.80 15.93 -9.84
C PRO A 210 1.78 16.91 -10.46
N PRO A 211 1.21 16.59 -11.64
CA PRO A 211 0.20 17.45 -12.26
C PRO A 211 -1.07 17.51 -11.41
N ALA A 212 -1.89 18.55 -11.59
CA ALA A 212 -3.16 18.70 -10.88
C ALA A 212 -4.11 17.50 -11.05
N SER A 213 -4.04 16.81 -12.20
CA SER A 213 -4.91 15.66 -12.53
C SER A 213 -4.69 14.42 -11.66
N VAL A 214 -3.54 14.31 -10.97
CA VAL A 214 -3.24 13.16 -10.08
C VAL A 214 -3.30 13.51 -8.60
N LYS A 215 -3.74 14.74 -8.29
CA LYS A 215 -3.78 15.28 -6.94
C LYS A 215 -5.21 15.30 -6.39
N VAL A 216 -5.36 15.00 -5.11
CA VAL A 216 -6.62 15.05 -4.37
C VAL A 216 -6.43 15.65 -2.98
N LYS A 217 -7.52 16.02 -2.31
CA LYS A 217 -7.50 16.37 -0.88
C LYS A 217 -8.05 15.21 -0.05
N PHE A 218 -7.68 15.14 1.22
CA PHE A 218 -8.36 14.27 2.19
C PHE A 218 -8.93 15.17 3.29
N PRO A 219 -10.26 15.38 3.35
CA PRO A 219 -11.32 14.69 2.61
C PRO A 219 -11.49 15.21 1.17
N GLY A 220 -12.23 14.45 0.34
CA GLY A 220 -12.46 14.73 -1.08
C GLY A 220 -11.79 13.74 -2.04
N GLY A 221 -10.86 12.93 -1.51
CA GLY A 221 -10.12 11.88 -2.20
C GLY A 221 -10.83 10.52 -2.18
N TYR A 222 -11.98 10.43 -1.50
CA TYR A 222 -12.93 9.30 -1.55
C TYR A 222 -14.37 9.80 -1.75
N SER A 223 -15.15 9.09 -2.57
CA SER A 223 -16.58 9.33 -2.78
C SER A 223 -17.34 8.01 -3.01
N LYS A 224 -18.62 8.02 -2.61
CA LYS A 224 -19.60 6.96 -2.89
C LYS A 224 -20.30 7.14 -4.24
N GLU A 225 -20.10 8.26 -4.95
CA GLU A 225 -20.83 8.60 -6.18
C GLU A 225 -20.07 8.20 -7.45
N LYS A 226 -20.73 7.47 -8.37
CA LYS A 226 -20.17 6.96 -9.62
C LYS A 226 -19.79 8.10 -10.59
N GLY A 227 -18.61 8.04 -11.21
CA GLY A 227 -18.19 8.96 -12.29
C GLY A 227 -17.22 10.08 -11.88
N THR A 228 -16.81 10.17 -10.62
CA THR A 228 -15.71 11.04 -10.17
C THR A 228 -14.37 10.31 -10.24
N THR A 229 -13.23 11.01 -10.29
CA THR A 229 -11.85 10.45 -10.28
C THR A 229 -11.46 9.73 -8.98
N THR A 230 -12.45 9.47 -8.13
CA THR A 230 -12.34 9.36 -6.69
C THR A 230 -13.39 8.35 -6.20
N LEU A 231 -13.38 7.14 -6.77
CA LEU A 231 -14.39 6.12 -6.44
C LEU A 231 -13.88 5.17 -5.37
N LEU A 232 -14.70 4.99 -4.33
CA LEU A 232 -14.71 3.79 -3.50
C LEU A 232 -16.09 3.15 -3.64
N PHE A 233 -16.32 2.44 -4.76
CA PHE A 233 -17.50 1.60 -4.93
C PHE A 233 -17.13 0.17 -4.56
N ILE A 234 -17.63 -0.30 -3.42
CA ILE A 234 -17.34 -1.65 -2.94
C ILE A 234 -18.65 -2.29 -2.52
N SER A 235 -19.25 -3.04 -3.44
CA SER A 235 -20.23 -4.07 -3.10
C SER A 235 -19.48 -5.39 -3.02
N MET A 236 -19.28 -5.91 -1.80
CA MET A 236 -18.77 -7.27 -1.60
C MET A 236 -19.85 -8.35 -1.78
N CYS A 237 -21.11 -7.94 -1.92
CA CYS A 237 -22.27 -8.84 -1.94
C CYS A 237 -22.72 -9.24 -3.37
N SER A 238 -21.96 -8.87 -4.40
CA SER A 238 -22.24 -9.26 -5.77
C SER A 238 -20.94 -9.69 -6.44
N ASP A 239 -20.90 -10.91 -6.99
CA ASP A 239 -19.77 -11.50 -7.75
C ASP A 239 -19.40 -10.74 -9.04
N THR A 240 -19.85 -9.49 -9.18
CA THR A 240 -19.63 -8.63 -10.33
C THR A 240 -19.09 -7.30 -9.84
N LEU A 241 -17.77 -7.14 -9.88
CA LEU A 241 -17.12 -5.85 -9.69
C LEU A 241 -16.74 -5.32 -11.08
N ILE A 242 -17.50 -4.35 -11.59
CA ILE A 242 -17.08 -3.55 -12.75
C ILE A 242 -16.68 -2.19 -12.21
N LEU A 243 -15.37 -1.91 -12.18
CA LEU A 243 -14.86 -0.56 -11.99
C LEU A 243 -14.05 -0.17 -13.23
N SER A 244 -14.66 0.65 -14.08
CA SER A 244 -14.04 1.20 -15.28
C SER A 244 -13.17 2.40 -14.90
N PHE A 245 -11.87 2.32 -15.14
CA PHE A 245 -10.96 3.47 -15.22
C PHE A 245 -9.95 3.27 -16.36
N PRO A 246 -9.32 4.35 -16.86
CA PRO A 246 -8.53 4.29 -18.09
C PRO A 246 -7.10 3.74 -17.95
N ASP A 247 -6.62 3.28 -16.79
CA ASP A 247 -5.27 2.68 -16.75
C ASP A 247 -5.05 1.69 -15.59
N PRO A 248 -4.75 0.41 -15.88
CA PRO A 248 -4.29 -0.58 -14.91
C PRO A 248 -2.76 -0.55 -14.76
N GLN A 249 -2.19 0.46 -14.09
CA GLN A 249 -0.76 0.39 -13.73
C GLN A 249 -0.59 -0.06 -12.28
N LEU A 250 -0.48 -1.39 -12.15
CA LEU A 250 0.09 -2.08 -11.01
C LEU A 250 1.62 -2.10 -11.18
N PHE A 251 2.37 -1.43 -10.31
CA PHE A 251 3.81 -1.66 -10.26
C PHE A 251 4.09 -2.95 -9.46
N ARG A 252 4.77 -3.89 -10.11
CA ARG A 252 5.36 -5.10 -9.51
C ARG A 252 6.85 -4.85 -9.30
N THR A 253 7.38 -5.08 -8.10
CA THR A 253 8.79 -5.44 -7.94
C THR A 253 8.90 -6.96 -8.04
N SER A 254 9.86 -7.43 -8.83
CA SER A 254 10.17 -8.83 -9.20
C SER A 254 9.31 -9.46 -10.30
N ALA A 255 10.02 -10.11 -11.22
CA ALA A 255 9.59 -10.61 -12.51
C ALA A 255 8.46 -11.64 -12.44
N GLY A 256 7.54 -11.53 -13.39
CA GLY A 256 6.50 -12.51 -13.68
C GLY A 256 5.30 -11.81 -14.29
N ALA A 257 5.11 -11.92 -15.60
CA ALA A 257 3.83 -11.58 -16.21
C ALA A 257 2.79 -12.63 -15.76
N MET A 258 1.56 -12.20 -15.44
CA MET A 258 0.46 -13.14 -15.25
C MET A 258 -0.78 -12.62 -15.99
N LYS A 259 -1.22 -13.45 -16.95
CA LYS A 259 -2.51 -13.41 -17.65
C LYS A 259 -3.64 -13.57 -16.63
N ASP A 260 -4.74 -12.85 -16.85
CA ASP A 260 -6.05 -13.00 -16.18
C ASP A 260 -6.19 -12.47 -14.73
N THR A 261 -5.76 -11.23 -14.45
CA THR A 261 -6.22 -10.51 -13.25
C THR A 261 -7.63 -9.91 -13.45
N PRO A 262 -8.56 -10.04 -12.49
CA PRO A 262 -9.83 -9.31 -12.50
C PRO A 262 -9.57 -7.80 -12.57
N ASN A 263 -10.43 -7.09 -13.30
CA ASN A 263 -10.35 -5.65 -13.54
C ASN A 263 -10.76 -4.84 -12.29
N TRP A 264 -9.99 -4.96 -11.20
CA TRP A 264 -10.25 -4.25 -9.95
C TRP A 264 -9.50 -2.91 -9.94
N ALA A 265 -10.17 -1.84 -9.53
CA ALA A 265 -9.57 -0.52 -9.44
C ALA A 265 -9.05 -0.24 -8.03
N VAL A 266 -7.86 0.37 -7.95
CA VAL A 266 -7.28 0.88 -6.70
C VAL A 266 -8.00 2.17 -6.29
N PRO A 267 -8.57 2.28 -5.07
CA PRO A 267 -9.29 3.49 -4.67
C PRO A 267 -8.42 4.75 -4.62
N GLY A 268 -9.01 5.91 -4.92
CA GLY A 268 -8.33 7.22 -4.96
C GLY A 268 -7.72 7.55 -6.34
N PRO A 269 -6.92 8.63 -6.46
CA PRO A 269 -6.33 9.05 -7.74
C PRO A 269 -5.40 7.99 -8.33
N PRO A 270 -5.07 8.04 -9.64
CA PRO A 270 -4.11 7.13 -10.23
C PRO A 270 -2.74 7.20 -9.53
N VAL A 271 -2.00 6.09 -9.56
CA VAL A 271 -0.61 6.07 -9.08
C VAL A 271 0.23 6.94 -10.02
N TRP A 272 0.98 7.87 -9.47
CA TRP A 272 1.95 8.70 -10.18
C TRP A 272 3.37 8.29 -9.77
N PRO A 273 4.03 7.40 -10.54
CA PRO A 273 5.38 6.93 -10.21
C PRO A 273 6.47 7.96 -10.54
N GLY A 274 6.12 9.13 -11.07
CA GLY A 274 7.10 10.12 -11.51
C GLY A 274 7.81 9.74 -12.81
N SER A 275 7.12 9.11 -13.77
CA SER A 275 7.63 9.11 -15.14
C SER A 275 7.33 10.45 -15.79
N ALA A 276 8.35 11.09 -16.39
CA ALA A 276 8.11 12.10 -17.41
C ALA A 276 7.24 11.46 -18.52
N ALA A 277 6.38 12.25 -19.15
CA ALA A 277 5.41 11.79 -20.13
C ALA A 277 5.99 10.81 -21.18
N GLY A 278 5.24 9.75 -21.46
CA GLY A 278 5.42 8.90 -22.64
C GLY A 278 6.51 7.85 -22.51
N VAL A 279 6.14 6.62 -22.13
CA VAL A 279 6.90 5.47 -22.61
C VAL A 279 6.55 5.35 -24.09
N ALA A 280 7.35 6.00 -24.94
CA ALA A 280 7.51 5.56 -26.30
C ALA A 280 8.01 4.11 -26.22
N GLU A 281 7.22 3.17 -26.72
CA GLU A 281 7.67 1.82 -27.02
C GLU A 281 8.94 1.93 -27.86
N THR A 282 10.07 1.58 -27.24
CA THR A 282 11.25 1.15 -27.97
C THR A 282 11.57 -0.27 -27.54
N SER A 283 10.59 -1.16 -27.68
CA SER A 283 10.90 -2.55 -27.98
C SER A 283 11.39 -2.60 -29.43
N LYS A 284 12.71 -2.52 -29.62
CA LYS A 284 13.33 -3.23 -30.75
C LYS A 284 13.17 -4.72 -30.47
N GLU A 285 11.98 -5.25 -30.66
CA GLU A 285 11.80 -6.68 -30.85
C GLU A 285 12.23 -6.96 -32.29
N LYS A 286 13.34 -7.70 -32.42
CA LYS A 286 13.81 -8.24 -33.69
C LYS A 286 12.68 -9.14 -34.20
N ALA A 287 11.97 -8.68 -35.22
CA ALA A 287 10.85 -9.40 -35.81
C ALA A 287 11.23 -10.86 -36.07
N ALA A 288 10.52 -11.78 -35.42
CA ALA A 288 10.53 -13.19 -35.81
C ALA A 288 10.02 -13.27 -37.28
N PRO A 289 10.68 -14.04 -38.16
CA PRO A 289 10.26 -14.10 -39.55
C PRO A 289 8.88 -14.75 -39.65
N GLN A 290 7.98 -14.04 -40.32
CA GLN A 290 6.66 -14.55 -40.69
C GLN A 290 6.83 -15.75 -41.62
N ILE A 291 6.36 -16.93 -41.21
CA ILE A 291 6.29 -18.11 -42.08
C ILE A 291 5.12 -17.89 -43.05
N GLY A 292 5.45 -17.37 -44.23
CA GLY A 292 4.55 -17.32 -45.38
C GLY A 292 4.31 -18.72 -45.94
N LYS A 293 3.05 -18.98 -46.32
CA LYS A 293 2.61 -20.22 -46.98
C LYS A 293 3.48 -20.54 -48.20
N GLY A 294 3.96 -21.78 -48.26
CA GLY A 294 4.41 -22.45 -49.47
C GLY A 294 5.87 -22.19 -49.86
N LYS A 295 6.76 -23.10 -49.45
CA LYS A 295 7.82 -23.70 -50.27
C LYS A 295 8.60 -24.71 -49.42
N SER A 296 8.75 -25.91 -49.97
CA SER A 296 9.57 -27.00 -49.45
C SER A 296 11.04 -26.58 -49.36
N LEU A 297 11.68 -26.83 -48.22
CA LEU A 297 13.14 -26.75 -48.09
C LEU A 297 13.66 -28.14 -47.72
N PHE A 298 14.56 -28.63 -48.56
CA PHE A 298 15.35 -29.84 -48.38
C PHE A 298 16.30 -29.63 -47.19
N PHE A 299 16.44 -30.65 -46.34
CA PHE A 299 17.42 -30.67 -45.27
C PHE A 299 18.75 -31.23 -45.80
N ASP A 300 19.84 -30.52 -45.53
CA ASP A 300 21.23 -30.98 -45.72
C ASP A 300 21.74 -31.50 -44.36
N GLU A 301 22.16 -32.77 -44.33
CA GLU A 301 22.57 -33.53 -43.14
C GLU A 301 24.08 -33.41 -42.90
N SER A 302 24.57 -32.33 -42.30
CA SER A 302 26.01 -32.28 -41.96
C SER A 302 26.44 -31.65 -40.63
N GLU A 303 25.54 -31.22 -39.74
CA GLU A 303 25.96 -30.77 -38.41
C GLU A 303 25.01 -31.23 -37.30
N PHE A 304 25.21 -32.47 -36.82
CA PHE A 304 24.71 -32.91 -35.52
C PHE A 304 25.80 -32.70 -34.46
N VAL A 305 25.51 -31.87 -33.46
CA VAL A 305 26.24 -31.88 -32.17
C VAL A 305 25.41 -32.74 -31.21
N ASP A 306 25.94 -33.90 -30.84
CA ASP A 306 25.35 -34.78 -29.84
C ASP A 306 25.30 -34.08 -28.47
N ILE A 307 24.10 -33.89 -27.93
CA ILE A 307 23.89 -33.52 -26.53
C ILE A 307 23.29 -34.74 -25.83
N THR A 308 24.14 -35.52 -25.16
CA THR A 308 23.71 -36.58 -24.24
C THR A 308 23.22 -35.95 -22.93
N TRP A 309 21.99 -36.29 -22.52
CA TRP A 309 21.42 -35.92 -21.23
C TRP A 309 21.75 -36.99 -20.16
N PRO A 310 22.13 -36.62 -18.93
CA PRO A 310 22.25 -37.58 -17.84
C PRO A 310 20.87 -38.00 -17.32
N ALA A 311 20.73 -39.29 -17.00
CA ALA A 311 19.54 -39.88 -16.39
C ALA A 311 19.34 -39.40 -14.93
N PRO A 312 18.10 -39.35 -14.43
CA PRO A 312 17.81 -38.93 -13.05
C PRO A 312 18.22 -40.01 -12.04
N GLU A 313 18.85 -39.60 -10.94
CA GLU A 313 19.12 -40.48 -9.80
C GLU A 313 17.90 -40.52 -8.85
N ASP A 314 17.44 -41.75 -8.56
CA ASP A 314 16.46 -42.04 -7.53
C ASP A 314 17.15 -42.21 -6.16
N ASN A 315 16.70 -41.44 -5.15
CA ASN A 315 16.55 -41.89 -3.76
C ASN A 315 15.69 -40.91 -2.94
#